data_AF-A0A0G1VQE6-F1
#
_entry.id   AF-A0A0G1VQE6-F1
#
_cell.length_a   1.000
_cell.length_b   1.000
_cell.length_c   1.000
_cell.angle_alpha   90.00
_cell.angle_beta   90.00
_cell.angle_gamma   90.00
#
_symmetry.space_group_name_H-M   'P 1'
#
loop_
_entity.id
_entity.type
_entity.pdbx_description
1 polymer ?
#
loop_
_entity_poly.entity_id
_entity_poly.type
_entity_poly.pdbx_seq_one_letter_code
_entity_poly.pdbx_strand_id
1 'polypeptide(L)' 'ARLIVIEAGKASTSYLQRRLKVGYARAARLIDMLEERNIIGPGDGAKPREVLEKPSPNESGTV' A
#
# COMPACT_ATOMS: atom_id res chain seq x y z
N ALA A 1 -5.74 1.04 -6.22
CA ALA A 1 -4.43 1.19 -5.54
C ALA A 1 -4.11 -0.02 -4.67
N ARG A 2 -4.99 -0.41 -3.74
CA ARG A 2 -4.86 -1.62 -2.90
C ARG A 2 -4.38 -2.87 -3.65
N LEU A 3 -5.14 -3.33 -4.65
CA LEU A 3 -4.79 -4.52 -5.44
C LEU A 3 -3.39 -4.46 -6.06
N ILE A 4 -3.02 -3.31 -6.65
CA ILE A 4 -1.71 -3.09 -7.29
C ILE A 4 -0.56 -3.18 -6.29
N VAL A 5 -0.80 -2.75 -5.06
CA VAL A 5 0.19 -2.80 -3.97
C VAL A 5 0.31 -4.22 -3.43
N ILE A 6 -0.80 -4.93 -3.23
CA ILE A 6 -0.83 -6.33 -2.78
C ILE A 6 -0.14 -7.24 -3.80
N GLU A 7 -0.50 -7.14 -5.08
CA GLU A 7 0.14 -7.85 -6.18
C GLU A 7 1.62 -7.43 -6.34
N ALA A 8 1.87 -6.16 -6.06
CA ALA A 8 3.17 -5.51 -5.89
C ALA A 8 4.14 -6.23 -4.93
N GLY A 9 3.60 -6.65 -3.79
CA GLY A 9 4.35 -6.92 -2.56
C GLY A 9 5.08 -5.69 -2.00
N LYS A 10 4.95 -4.51 -2.62
CA LYS A 10 5.63 -3.27 -2.24
C LYS A 10 4.80 -2.05 -2.63
N ALA A 11 4.79 -1.04 -1.76
CA ALA A 11 4.10 0.21 -1.98
C ALA A 11 5.11 1.37 -2.10
N SER A 12 5.05 2.10 -3.21
CA SER A 12 5.76 3.37 -3.34
C SER A 12 4.94 4.35 -4.17
N THR A 13 5.07 5.64 -3.85
CA THR A 13 4.40 6.74 -4.56
C THR A 13 4.73 6.69 -6.05
N SER A 14 6.01 6.57 -6.40
CA SER A 14 6.47 6.47 -7.80
C SER A 14 5.95 5.23 -8.53
N TYR A 15 5.66 4.13 -7.83
CA TYR A 15 5.05 2.94 -8.43
C TYR A 15 3.58 3.17 -8.75
N LEU A 16 2.83 3.76 -7.81
CA LEU A 16 1.42 4.12 -8.00
C LEU A 16 1.25 5.17 -9.09
N GLN A 17 2.12 6.18 -9.16
CA GLN A 17 2.10 7.19 -10.22
C GLN A 17 2.17 6.56 -11.61
N ARG A 18 3.09 5.60 -11.82
CA ARG A 18 3.28 4.93 -13.12
C ARG A 18 2.14 3.97 -13.45
N ARG A 19 1.69 3.18 -12.49
CA ARG A 19 0.63 2.17 -12.69
C ARG A 19 -0.75 2.80 -12.89
N LEU A 20 -1.09 3.82 -12.09
CA LEU A 20 -2.40 4.47 -12.12
C LEU A 20 -2.43 5.73 -13.00
N LYS A 21 -1.28 6.15 -13.55
CA LYS A 21 -1.12 7.40 -14.31
C LYS A 21 -1.68 8.61 -13.55
N VAL A 22 -1.37 8.68 -12.25
CA VAL A 22 -1.82 9.76 -11.36
C VAL A 22 -0.67 10.68 -10.97
N GLY A 23 -0.98 11.94 -10.69
CA GLY A 23 -0.02 12.89 -10.15
C GLY A 23 0.43 12.55 -8.73
N TYR A 24 1.56 13.13 -8.31
CA TYR A 24 2.19 12.87 -7.01
C TYR A 24 1.22 13.03 -5.83
N ALA A 25 0.46 14.13 -5.78
CA ALA A 25 -0.49 14.39 -4.68
C ALA A 25 -1.56 13.30 -4.52
N ARG A 26 -2.05 12.73 -5.64
CA ARG A 26 -3.00 11.60 -5.60
C ARG A 26 -2.31 10.32 -5.15
N ALA A 27 -1.09 10.07 -5.61
CA ALA A 27 -0.32 8.88 -5.19
C ALA A 27 0.05 8.91 -3.70
N ALA A 28 0.43 10.08 -3.17
CA ALA A 28 0.71 10.28 -1.75
C ALA A 28 -0.53 9.98 -0.90
N ARG A 29 -1.68 10.60 -1.21
CA ARG A 29 -2.95 10.29 -0.53
C ARG A 29 -3.30 8.81 -0.56
N LEU A 30 -3.09 8.15 -1.70
CA LEU A 30 -3.37 6.72 -1.81
C LEU A 30 -2.46 5.90 -0.91
N ILE A 31 -1.20 6.28 -0.74
CA ILE A 31 -0.28 5.64 0.20
C ILE A 31 -0.75 5.87 1.64
N ASP A 32 -1.06 7.11 2.01
CA ASP A 32 -1.50 7.46 3.37
C ASP A 32 -2.79 6.70 3.74
N MET A 33 -3.77 6.64 2.82
CA MET A 33 -5.00 5.87 3.02
C MET A 33 -4.76 4.37 3.14
N LEU A 34 -3.73 3.82 2.51
CA LEU A 34 -3.37 2.41 2.63
C LEU A 34 -2.64 2.14 3.96
N GLU A 35 -1.87 3.12 4.46
CA GLU A 35 -1.18 3.06 5.75
C GLU A 35 -2.19 3.15 6.90
N GLU A 36 -3.14 4.10 6.84
CA GLU A 36 -4.26 4.23 7.78
C GLU A 36 -5.10 2.94 7.88
N ARG A 37 -5.24 2.22 6.77
CA ARG A 37 -5.96 0.95 6.71
C ARG A 37 -5.11 -0.26 7.11
N ASN A 38 -3.88 -0.05 7.59
CA ASN A 38 -2.91 -1.09 7.94
C ASN A 38 -2.60 -2.06 6.78
N ILE A 39 -2.76 -1.62 5.52
CA ILE A 39 -2.47 -2.44 4.33
C ILE A 39 -0.98 -2.42 4.03
N ILE A 40 -0.33 -1.28 4.27
CA ILE A 40 1.12 -1.09 4.08
C ILE A 40 1.76 -0.73 5.40
N GLY A 41 3.01 -1.15 5.57
CA GLY A 41 3.81 -0.86 6.76
C GLY A 41 4.29 0.58 6.80
N PRO A 42 4.78 1.02 7.97
CA PRO A 42 5.33 2.35 8.14
C PRO A 42 6.44 2.62 7.12
N GLY A 43 6.41 3.81 6.53
CA GLY A 43 7.43 4.25 5.59
C GLY A 43 8.74 4.59 6.28
N ASP A 44 9.71 3.69 6.22
CA ASP A 44 11.08 3.97 6.65
C ASP A 44 11.85 4.72 5.54
N GLY A 45 11.52 6.01 5.42
CA GLY A 45 12.22 6.98 4.56
C GLY A 45 12.35 6.57 3.09
N ALA A 46 13.58 6.33 2.63
CA ALA A 46 13.93 6.08 1.23
C ALA A 46 13.56 4.67 0.72
N LYS A 47 13.12 3.77 1.61
CA LYS A 47 12.80 2.39 1.24
C LYS A 47 11.35 2.23 0.81
N PRO A 48 11.08 1.36 -0.18
CA PRO A 48 9.70 1.00 -0.52
C PRO A 48 9.02 0.37 0.69
N ARG A 49 7.80 0.83 0.99
CA ARG A 49 7.00 0.30 2.10
C ARG A 49 6.66 -1.16 1.83
N GLU A 50 6.86 -2.01 2.83
CA GLU A 50 6.40 -3.40 2.79
C GLU A 50 4.88 -3.48 2.93
N VAL A 51 4.28 -4.47 2.27
CA VAL A 51 2.84 -4.68 2.31
C VAL A 51 2.52 -5.66 3.43
N LEU A 52 1.76 -5.18 4.42
CA LEU A 52 1.34 -5.97 5.58
C LEU A 52 0.18 -6.90 5.24
N GLU A 53 -0.73 -6.42 4.39
CA GLU A 53 -1.86 -7.22 3.91
C GLU A 53 -1.39 -8.16 2.79
N LYS A 54 -0.92 -9.34 3.19
CA LYS A 54 -0.93 -10.51 2.30
C LYS A 54 -2.38 -10.97 2.18
N PRO A 55 -2.83 -11.53 1.04
CA PRO A 55 -4.13 -12.16 0.94
C PRO A 55 -4.12 -13.44 1.81
N SER A 56 -4.18 -13.27 3.14
CA SER A 56 -4.49 -14.34 4.07
C SER A 56 -6.01 -14.45 4.12
N PRO A 57 -6.61 -15.60 3.74
CA PRO A 57 -8.05 -15.79 3.80
C PRO A 57 -8.59 -15.90 5.24
N ASN A 58 -7.78 -15.65 6.26
CA ASN A 58 -8.18 -15.86 7.65
C ASN A 58 -8.63 -14.56 8.32
N GLU A 59 -9.94 -14.39 8.26
CA GLU A 59 -10.79 -13.86 9.31
C GLU A 59 -10.31 -14.31 10.71
N SER A 60 -9.40 -13.55 11.33
CA SER A 60 -9.17 -13.66 12.78
C SER A 60 -10.21 -12.81 13.50
N GLY A 61 -11.45 -13.27 13.47
CA GLY A 61 -12.43 -12.98 14.49
C GLY A 61 -12.18 -13.93 15.66
N THR A 62 -11.27 -13.57 16.56
CA THR A 62 -11.22 -14.21 17.89
C THR A 62 -12.19 -13.45 18.78
N VAL A 63 -13.41 -13.99 18.90
CA VAL A 63 -14.29 -13.80 20.07
C VAL A 63 -14.07 -14.93 21.05
#